data_AF-A0A101JRF2-F1
#
_entry.id   AF-A0A101JRF2-F1
#
_cell.length_a   1.000
_cell.length_b   1.000
_cell.length_c   1.000
_cell.angle_alpha   90.00
_cell.angle_beta   90.00
_cell.angle_gamma   90.00
#
_symmetry.space_group_name_H-M   'P 1'
#
loop_
_entity.id
_entity.type
_entity.pdbx_description
1 polymer ?
#
loop_
_entity_poly.entity_id
_entity_poly.type
_entity_poly.pdbx_seq_one_letter_code
_entity_poly.pdbx_strand_id
1 'polypeptide(L)' 'MGKRQIIYRPAQIGGNQTLLNREINLVTKEQRVWHGVITSVGSSEIELKDARKGKHTFSLEQIDKIYGEVKTDY' A
#
# COMPACT_ATOMS: atom_id res chain seq x y z
N MET A 1 -18.77 11.24 -10.59
CA MET A 1 -18.27 11.20 -9.20
C MET A 1 -16.76 11.09 -9.23
N GLY A 2 -16.04 12.07 -8.68
CA GLY A 2 -14.58 12.13 -8.76
C GLY A 2 -13.93 11.22 -7.73
N LYS A 3 -13.11 10.26 -8.17
CA LYS A 3 -12.36 9.37 -7.29
C LYS A 3 -11.06 10.06 -6.87
N ARG A 4 -10.86 10.29 -5.56
CA ARG A 4 -9.59 10.83 -5.04
C ARG A 4 -8.68 9.67 -4.65
N GLN A 5 -7.49 9.65 -5.23
CA GLN A 5 -6.40 8.76 -4.82
C GLN A 5 -5.38 9.54 -4.01
N ILE A 6 -4.88 8.93 -2.94
CA ILE A 6 -3.72 9.42 -2.20
C ILE A 6 -2.52 8.59 -2.63
N ILE A 7 -1.43 9.26 -2.98
CA ILE A 7 -0.17 8.63 -3.34
C ILE A 7 0.77 8.74 -2.13
N TYR A 8 1.23 7.60 -1.62
CA TYR A 8 2.24 7.51 -0.58
C TYR A 8 3.58 7.15 -1.21
N ARG A 9 4.60 7.97 -0.96
CA ARG A 9 6.00 7.69 -1.34
C ARG A 9 6.71 6.91 -0.22
N PRO A 10 7.87 6.26 -0.47
CA PRO A 10 8.54 5.40 0.51
C PRO A 10 8.76 6.06 1.89
N ALA A 11 9.14 7.35 1.90
CA ALA A 11 9.32 8.14 3.11
C ALA A 11 8.04 8.34 3.96
N GLN A 12 6.86 8.09 3.39
CA GLN A 12 5.55 8.26 4.03
C GLN A 12 4.89 6.91 4.37
N ILE A 13 5.53 5.79 4.05
CA ILE A 13 4.96 4.44 4.25
C ILE A 13 5.47 3.85 5.57
N GLY A 14 6.77 3.95 5.85
CA GLY A 14 7.37 3.40 7.06
C GLY A 14 6.73 3.96 8.34
N GLY A 15 6.26 3.06 9.21
CA GLY A 15 5.58 3.43 10.45
C GLY A 15 4.20 4.09 10.29
N ASN A 16 3.70 4.25 9.06
CA ASN A 16 2.42 4.92 8.81
C ASN A 16 1.24 3.97 9.05
N GLN A 17 0.77 3.95 10.29
CA GLN A 17 -0.35 3.10 10.72
C GLN A 17 -1.69 3.42 10.02
N THR A 18 -1.82 4.55 9.32
CA THR A 18 -3.05 4.85 8.55
C THR A 18 -3.24 3.94 7.34
N LEU A 19 -2.16 3.31 6.88
CA LEU A 19 -2.17 2.33 5.79
C LEU A 19 -2.66 0.95 6.25
N LEU A 20 -2.65 0.67 7.55
CA LEU A 20 -3.07 -0.62 8.08
C LEU A 20 -4.54 -0.90 7.76
N ASN A 21 -4.85 -2.13 7.34
CA ASN A 21 -6.18 -2.58 6.91
C ASN A 21 -6.77 -1.80 5.72
N ARG A 22 -5.95 -1.06 4.96
CA ARG A 22 -6.38 -0.39 3.74
C ARG A 22 -6.14 -1.26 2.52
N GLU A 23 -7.13 -1.27 1.64
CA GLU A 23 -7.01 -1.79 0.28
C GLU A 23 -6.25 -0.77 -0.57
N ILE A 24 -5.20 -1.24 -1.24
CA ILE A 24 -4.26 -0.38 -1.96
C ILE A 24 -3.78 -1.03 -3.26
N ASN A 25 -3.15 -0.22 -4.11
CA ASN A 25 -2.26 -0.70 -5.16
C ASN A 25 -0.83 -0.29 -4.82
N LEU A 26 0.03 -1.28 -4.57
CA LEU A 26 1.47 -1.12 -4.33
C LEU A 26 2.21 -1.25 -5.66
N VAL A 27 3.06 -0.27 -5.98
CA VAL A 27 3.95 -0.32 -7.14
C VAL A 27 5.37 -0.50 -6.66
N THR A 28 6.04 -1.53 -7.18
CA THR A 28 7.46 -1.77 -6.91
C THR A 28 8.33 -0.96 -7.87
N LYS A 29 9.62 -0.78 -7.53
CA LYS A 29 10.61 -0.15 -8.43
C LYS A 29 10.81 -0.91 -9.74
N GLU A 30 10.52 -2.21 -9.76
CA GLU A 30 10.49 -3.03 -10.98
C GLU A 30 9.22 -2.82 -11.83
N GLN A 31 8.40 -1.81 -11.51
CA GLN A 31 7.14 -1.52 -12.18
C GLN A 31 6.11 -2.67 -12.11
N ARG A 32 6.16 -3.50 -11.07
CA ARG A 32 5.11 -4.49 -10.78
C ARG A 32 4.05 -3.87 -9.89
N VAL A 33 2.80 -4.20 -10.16
CA VAL A 33 1.66 -3.73 -9.36
C VAL A 33 1.09 -4.88 -8.55
N TRP A 34 0.96 -4.67 -7.25
CA TRP A 34 0.33 -5.59 -6.31
C TRP A 34 -0.92 -4.95 -5.74
N HIS A 35 -2.03 -5.67 -5.86
CA HIS A 35 -3.30 -5.25 -5.33
C HIS A 35 -3.66 -6.11 -4.11
N GLY A 36 -4.05 -5.46 -3.02
CA GLY A 36 -4.42 -6.17 -1.80
C GLY A 36 -4.60 -5.25 -0.61
N VAL A 37 -4.73 -5.88 0.56
CA VAL A 37 -4.92 -5.20 1.85
C VAL A 37 -3.63 -5.25 2.64
N ILE A 38 -3.19 -4.11 3.16
CA ILE A 38 -2.04 -4.08 4.08
C ILE A 38 -2.45 -4.68 5.42
N THR A 39 -1.74 -5.71 5.85
CA THR A 39 -1.97 -6.44 7.11
C THR A 39 -0.94 -6.11 8.18
N SER A 40 0.20 -5.53 7.82
CA SER A 40 1.23 -5.06 8.75
C SER A 40 1.99 -3.87 8.18
N VAL A 41 2.33 -2.91 9.04
CA VAL A 41 3.20 -1.76 8.70
C VAL A 41 4.32 -1.68 9.72
N GLY A 42 5.52 -2.05 9.28
CA GLY A 42 6.76 -1.89 10.04
C GLY A 42 7.47 -0.58 9.73
N SER A 43 8.65 -0.39 10.32
CA SER A 43 9.52 0.76 10.06
C SER A 43 10.27 0.65 8.72
N SER A 44 10.59 -0.57 8.28
CA SER A 44 11.38 -0.86 7.08
C SER A 44 10.68 -1.77 6.06
N GLU A 45 9.53 -2.33 6.42
CA GLU A 45 8.79 -3.28 5.60
C GLU A 45 7.29 -3.18 5.83
N ILE A 46 6.51 -3.71 4.90
CA ILE A 46 5.06 -3.86 5.01
C ILE A 46 4.62 -5.26 4.55
N GLU A 47 3.54 -5.77 5.13
CA GLU A 47 2.88 -7.00 4.66
C GLU A 47 1.60 -6.63 3.90
N LEU A 48 1.45 -7.18 2.70
CA LEU A 48 0.27 -7.07 1.87
C LEU A 48 -0.34 -8.45 1.65
N LYS A 49 -1.64 -8.56 1.88
CA LYS A 49 -2.43 -9.74 1.59
C LYS A 49 -3.22 -9.55 0.30
N ASP A 50 -2.94 -10.37 -0.70
CA ASP A 50 -3.65 -10.33 -1.98
C ASP A 50 -5.04 -10.99 -1.91
N ALA A 51 -5.84 -10.82 -2.96
CA ALA A 51 -7.19 -11.39 -3.07
C ALA A 51 -7.21 -12.94 -3.09
N ARG A 52 -6.09 -13.58 -3.46
CA ARG A 52 -5.89 -15.03 -3.43
C ARG A 52 -5.43 -15.53 -2.05
N LYS A 53 -5.43 -14.65 -1.04
CA LYS A 53 -4.97 -14.87 0.34
C LYS A 53 -3.46 -15.11 0.47
N GLY A 54 -2.68 -14.82 -0.58
CA GLY A 54 -1.22 -14.79 -0.51
C GLY A 54 -0.74 -13.61 0.34
N LYS A 55 0.17 -13.87 1.27
CA LYS A 55 0.85 -12.85 2.07
C LYS A 55 2.20 -12.54 1.44
N HIS A 56 2.48 -11.27 1.22
CA HIS A 56 3.70 -10.79 0.59
C HIS A 56 4.31 -9.69 1.44
N THR A 57 5.57 -9.85 1.82
CA THR A 57 6.32 -8.82 2.55
C THR A 57 7.17 -8.04 1.56
N PHE A 58 7.07 -6.71 1.60
CA PHE A 58 7.85 -5.80 0.78
C PHE A 58 8.72 -4.92 1.66
N SER A 59 10.01 -4.85 1.35
CA SER A 59 10.88 -3.80 1.91
C SER A 59 10.48 -2.45 1.32
N LEU A 60 10.51 -1.39 2.14
CA LEU A 60 10.24 -0.02 1.67
C LEU A 60 11.19 0.40 0.54
N GLU A 61 12.39 -0.17 0.49
CA GLU A 61 13.37 0.08 -0.56
C GLU A 61 12.95 -0.47 -1.92
N GLN A 62 12.08 -1.48 -1.96
CA GLN A 62 11.58 -2.10 -3.17
C GLN A 62 10.32 -1.40 -3.69
N ILE A 63 9.68 -0.58 -2.85
CA ILE A 63 8.45 0.13 -3.16
C ILE A 63 8.80 1.44 -3.86
N ASP A 64 8.12 1.71 -4.96
CA ASP A 64 8.13 3.01 -5.62
C ASP A 64 7.04 3.92 -5.05
N LYS A 65 5.79 3.43 -5.00
CA LYS A 65 4.65 4.18 -4.45
C LYS A 65 3.48 3.28 -4.10
N ILE A 66 2.63 3.77 -3.20
CA ILE A 66 1.34 3.16 -2.88
C ILE A 66 0.22 4.11 -3.29
N TYR A 67 -0.78 3.59 -4.00
CA TYR A 67 -2.04 4.27 -4.25
C TYR A 67 -3.07 3.79 -3.24
N GLY A 68 -3.45 4.66 -2.31
CA GLY A 68 -4.57 4.46 -1.41
C GLY A 68 -5.83 5.14 -1.94
N GLU A 69 -6.97 4.51 -1.76
CA GLU A 69 -8.26 5.09 -2.11
C GLU A 69 -8.89 5.79 -0.90
N VAL A 70 -9.38 7.01 -1.10
CA VAL A 70 -10.26 7.68 -0.14
C VAL A 70 -11.65 7.72 -0.72
N LYS A 71 -12.54 6.85 -0.22
CA LYS A 71 -13.97 7.01 -0.43
C LYS A 71 -14.40 8.20 0.43
N THR A 72 -14.82 9.27 -0.24
CA THR A 72 -15.49 10.38 0.43
C THR A 72 -16.96 10.15 0.19
N ASP A 73 -17.69 9.74 1.24
CA ASP A 73 -19.14 9.63 1.19
C ASP A 73 -19.68 11.05 1.27
N TYR A 74 -20.34 11.51 0.21
CA TYR A 74 -21.07 12.78 0.17
C TYR A 74 -22.56 12.48 0.22
#